data_AF-A0A660MY95-F1
#
_entry.id   AF-A0A660MY95-F1
#
_cell.length_a   1.000
_cell.length_b   1.000
_cell.length_c   1.000
_cell.angle_alpha   90.00
_cell.angle_beta   90.00
_cell.angle_gamma   90.00
#
_symmetry.space_group_name_H-M   'P 1'
#
loop_
_entity.id
_entity.type
_entity.pdbx_description
1 polymer ?
#
loop_
_entity_poly.entity_id
_entity_poly.type
_entity_poly.pdbx_seq_one_letter_code
_entity_poly.pdbx_strand_id
1 'polypeptide(L)'
;MVREAGAKKVFFASAAPEVRYPNVYGIDMPTREELIANGRSAEQIAREINADACIFQDLHDLETTIRALNPNIAGFDDSCFSGCYVTGDIDSAYLDALSAHKKQPATLIMPGVVEYSVRIEDTAE
;
A
#
# COMPACT_ATOMS: atom_id res chain seq x y z
N MET A 1 -16.57 -0.57 18.26
CA MET A 1 -17.67 -0.09 17.39
C MET A 1 -18.72 -1.16 17.04
N VAL A 2 -18.49 -2.09 16.11
CA VAL A 2 -19.58 -3.02 15.64
C VAL A 2 -20.06 -3.97 16.74
N ARG A 3 -19.14 -4.55 17.52
CA ARG A 3 -19.51 -5.42 18.66
C ARG A 3 -20.17 -4.64 19.79
N GLU A 4 -19.69 -3.43 20.07
CA GLU A 4 -20.30 -2.52 21.07
C GLU A 4 -21.73 -2.14 20.69
N ALA A 5 -22.04 -2.09 19.39
CA ALA A 5 -23.39 -1.91 18.88
C ALA A 5 -24.29 -3.16 19.01
N GLY A 6 -23.80 -4.25 19.61
CA GLY A 6 -24.58 -5.46 19.91
C GLY A 6 -24.49 -6.59 18.87
N ALA A 7 -23.56 -6.51 17.91
CA ALA A 7 -23.37 -7.59 16.93
C ALA A 7 -22.88 -8.89 17.59
N LYS A 8 -23.58 -10.01 17.34
CA LYS A 8 -23.20 -11.35 17.84
C LYS A 8 -21.95 -11.90 17.16
N LYS A 9 -21.85 -11.66 15.85
CA LYS A 9 -20.76 -12.10 14.98
C LYS A 9 -20.37 -10.95 14.05
N VAL A 10 -19.08 -10.79 13.81
CA VAL A 10 -18.52 -9.72 12.98
C VAL A 10 -17.61 -10.34 11.94
N PHE A 11 -17.98 -10.20 10.67
CA PHE A 11 -17.19 -10.68 9.53
C PHE A 11 -16.63 -9.49 8.79
N PHE A 12 -15.38 -9.58 8.35
CA PHE A 12 -14.71 -8.58 7.54
C PHE A 12 -14.49 -9.14 6.13
N ALA A 13 -14.87 -8.38 5.11
CA ALA A 13 -14.64 -8.74 3.72
C ALA A 13 -13.94 -7.56 3.04
N SER A 14 -12.72 -7.79 2.56
CA SER A 14 -11.96 -6.81 1.79
C SER A 14 -12.29 -6.98 0.31
N ALA A 15 -12.62 -5.88 -0.36
CA ALA A 15 -12.79 -5.86 -1.82
C ALA A 15 -11.46 -5.96 -2.58
N ALA A 16 -10.34 -5.85 -1.87
CA ALA A 16 -8.99 -6.03 -2.39
C ALA A 16 -8.33 -7.29 -1.81
N PRO A 17 -7.34 -7.86 -2.52
CA PRO A 17 -6.42 -8.85 -1.95
C PRO A 17 -5.64 -8.29 -0.77
N GLU A 18 -4.92 -9.15 -0.06
CA GLU A 18 -4.04 -8.74 1.02
C GLU A 18 -2.92 -7.82 0.52
N VAL A 19 -2.86 -6.61 1.06
CA VAL A 19 -1.74 -5.68 0.83
C VAL A 19 -0.54 -6.14 1.66
N ARG A 20 0.45 -6.73 1.00
CA ARG A 20 1.63 -7.36 1.63
C ARG A 20 2.93 -6.61 1.37
N TYR A 21 2.94 -5.73 0.37
CA TYR A 21 4.10 -4.97 -0.06
C TYR A 21 3.76 -3.48 -0.20
N PRO A 22 4.73 -2.58 0.05
CA PRO A 22 4.51 -1.15 -0.13
C PRO A 22 4.47 -0.79 -1.62
N ASN A 23 3.66 0.20 -1.97
CA ASN A 23 3.70 0.81 -3.30
C ASN A 23 4.89 1.77 -3.43
N VAL A 24 5.51 1.80 -4.62
CA VAL A 24 6.67 2.65 -4.94
C VAL A 24 6.43 3.54 -6.16
N TYR A 25 5.20 3.55 -6.68
CA TYR A 25 4.81 4.26 -7.91
C TYR A 25 3.85 5.44 -7.64
N GLY A 26 3.92 6.00 -6.42
CA GLY A 26 3.25 7.26 -6.06
C GLY A 26 2.00 7.12 -5.20
N ILE A 27 1.55 5.90 -4.88
CA ILE A 27 0.52 5.70 -3.85
C ILE A 27 1.23 5.62 -2.49
N ASP A 28 0.86 6.49 -1.56
CA ASP A 28 1.44 6.45 -0.22
C ASP A 28 0.90 5.24 0.58
N MET A 29 1.81 4.33 0.94
CA MET A 29 1.53 3.16 1.76
C MET A 29 2.52 3.06 2.93
N PRO A 30 2.11 2.52 4.09
CA PRO A 30 3.01 2.31 5.23
C PRO A 30 4.14 1.31 4.90
N THR A 31 5.13 1.18 5.77
CA THR A 31 6.25 0.25 5.53
C THR A 31 5.76 -1.19 5.55
N ARG A 32 6.58 -2.09 5.01
CA ARG A 32 6.24 -3.52 4.95
C ARG A 32 5.90 -4.10 6.33
N GLU A 33 6.58 -3.69 7.39
CA GLU A 33 6.35 -4.20 8.76
C GLU A 33 5.05 -3.67 9.38
N GLU A 34 4.59 -2.51 8.94
CA GLU A 34 3.37 -1.86 9.44
C GLU A 34 2.10 -2.46 8.78
N LEU A 35 2.26 -3.16 7.65
CA LEU A 35 1.16 -3.85 6.99
C LEU A 35 0.73 -5.08 7.79
N ILE A 36 -0.53 -5.09 8.24
CA ILE A 36 -1.10 -6.20 9.01
C ILE A 36 -1.01 -7.54 8.28
N ALA A 37 -1.15 -7.54 6.96
CA ALA A 37 -1.10 -8.76 6.17
C ALA A 37 0.31 -9.26 5.86
N ASN A 38 1.37 -8.52 6.21
CA ASN A 38 2.74 -9.01 6.03
C ASN A 38 2.96 -10.26 6.90
N GLY A 39 3.25 -11.40 6.25
CA GLY A 39 3.53 -12.68 6.91
C GLY A 39 2.35 -13.30 7.66
N ARG A 40 1.12 -12.78 7.49
CA ARG A 40 -0.08 -13.27 8.18
C ARG A 40 -1.11 -13.86 7.23
N SER A 41 -1.83 -14.88 7.70
CA SER A 41 -3.01 -15.45 7.03
C SER A 41 -4.28 -14.64 7.35
N ALA A 42 -5.35 -14.83 6.57
CA ALA A 42 -6.64 -14.19 6.82
C ALA A 42 -7.19 -14.50 8.23
N GLU A 43 -6.99 -15.71 8.74
CA GLU A 43 -7.40 -16.10 10.10
C GLU A 43 -6.60 -15.37 11.17
N GLN A 44 -5.30 -15.17 10.94
CA GLN A 44 -4.45 -14.42 11.86
C GLN A 44 -4.83 -12.94 11.86
N ILE A 45 -5.11 -12.37 10.69
CA ILE A 45 -5.62 -11.00 10.55
C ILE A 45 -6.97 -10.85 11.26
N ALA A 46 -7.89 -11.80 11.09
CA ALA A 46 -9.19 -11.78 11.75
C ALA A 46 -9.07 -11.73 13.27
N ARG A 47 -8.16 -12.51 13.84
CA ARG A 47 -7.87 -12.47 15.29
C ARG A 47 -7.32 -11.11 15.71
N GLU A 48 -6.36 -10.57 14.96
CA GLU A 48 -5.73 -9.28 15.25
C GLU A 48 -6.75 -8.13 15.27
N ILE A 49 -7.68 -8.11 14.31
CA ILE A 49 -8.73 -7.08 14.23
C ILE A 49 -10.00 -7.41 15.04
N ASN A 50 -10.00 -8.51 15.80
CA ASN A 50 -11.13 -9.01 16.58
C ASN A 50 -12.41 -9.34 15.77
N ALA A 51 -12.25 -9.76 14.52
CA ALA A 51 -13.31 -10.31 13.67
C ALA A 51 -13.47 -11.83 13.88
N ASP A 52 -14.66 -12.35 13.64
CA ASP A 52 -14.95 -13.79 13.63
C ASP A 52 -14.37 -14.49 12.38
N ALA A 53 -14.33 -13.79 11.24
CA ALA A 53 -13.56 -14.19 10.07
C ALA A 53 -13.19 -12.98 9.22
N CYS A 54 -12.13 -13.12 8.42
CA CYS A 54 -11.74 -12.19 7.36
C CYS A 54 -11.73 -12.93 6.03
N ILE A 55 -12.21 -12.27 4.99
CA ILE A 55 -12.18 -12.74 3.60
C ILE A 55 -11.54 -11.63 2.77
N PHE A 56 -10.65 -12.02 1.87
CA PHE A 56 -10.01 -11.12 0.92
C PHE A 56 -10.38 -11.54 -0.49
N GLN A 57 -10.43 -10.57 -1.40
CA GLN A 57 -10.65 -10.84 -2.81
C GLN A 57 -9.42 -11.54 -3.41
N ASP A 58 -9.63 -12.57 -4.23
CA ASP A 58 -8.53 -13.18 -4.97
C ASP A 58 -7.96 -12.20 -6.01
N LEU A 59 -6.63 -12.12 -6.09
CA LEU A 59 -5.94 -11.22 -7.02
C LEU A 59 -6.34 -11.49 -8.48
N HIS A 60 -6.42 -12.77 -8.85
CA HIS A 60 -6.83 -13.17 -10.20
C HIS A 60 -8.27 -12.72 -10.53
N ASP A 61 -9.18 -12.81 -9.57
CA ASP A 61 -10.57 -12.38 -9.75
C ASP A 61 -10.68 -10.86 -9.85
N LEU A 62 -9.87 -10.11 -9.09
CA LEU A 62 -9.77 -8.66 -9.20
C LEU A 62 -9.32 -8.26 -10.61
N GLU A 63 -8.23 -8.84 -11.11
CA GLU A 63 -7.72 -8.57 -12.46
C GLU A 63 -8.74 -8.92 -13.54
N THR A 64 -9.39 -10.08 -13.41
CA THR A 64 -10.41 -10.55 -14.35
C THR A 64 -11.60 -9.61 -14.38
N THR A 65 -12.05 -9.14 -13.21
CA THR A 65 -13.17 -8.20 -13.08
C THR A 65 -12.86 -6.88 -13.79
N ILE A 66 -11.65 -6.34 -13.61
CA ILE A 66 -11.25 -5.08 -14.27
C ILE A 66 -11.07 -5.29 -15.78
N ARG A 67 -10.45 -6.41 -16.20
CA ARG A 67 -10.24 -6.73 -17.62
C ARG A 67 -11.56 -6.97 -18.36
N ALA A 68 -12.60 -7.44 -17.69
CA ALA A 68 -13.94 -7.54 -18.27
C ALA A 68 -14.52 -6.17 -18.66
N LEU A 69 -14.11 -5.09 -18.00
CA LEU A 69 -14.51 -3.71 -18.34
C LEU A 69 -13.72 -3.15 -19.53
N ASN A 70 -12.44 -3.54 -19.67
CA ASN A 70 -11.61 -3.17 -20.81
C ASN A 70 -10.62 -4.30 -21.17
N PRO A 71 -10.97 -5.16 -22.14
CA PRO A 71 -10.13 -6.30 -22.53
C PRO A 71 -8.78 -5.92 -23.15
N ASN A 72 -8.60 -4.65 -23.55
CA ASN A 72 -7.36 -4.17 -24.17
C ASN A 72 -6.25 -3.89 -23.15
N ILE A 73 -6.55 -3.91 -21.85
CA ILE A 73 -5.53 -3.76 -20.82
C ILE A 73 -4.68 -5.03 -20.76
N ALA A 74 -3.39 -4.90 -21.09
CA ALA A 74 -2.47 -6.03 -21.14
C ALA A 74 -2.11 -6.57 -19.74
N GLY A 75 -1.94 -5.67 -18.77
CA GLY A 75 -1.58 -5.99 -17.39
C GLY A 75 -1.81 -4.80 -16.45
N PHE A 76 -1.64 -5.07 -15.16
CA PHE A 76 -1.81 -4.10 -14.07
C PHE A 76 -0.52 -4.03 -13.26
N ASP A 77 -0.31 -2.91 -12.57
CA ASP A 77 0.60 -2.89 -11.43
C ASP A 77 -0.14 -3.50 -10.23
N ASP A 78 0.22 -4.73 -9.87
CA ASP A 78 -0.32 -5.47 -8.72
C ASP A 78 0.73 -5.65 -7.62
N SER A 79 1.84 -4.91 -7.69
CA SER A 79 3.02 -5.06 -6.85
C SER A 79 2.72 -5.07 -5.35
N CYS A 80 1.72 -4.32 -4.90
CA CYS A 80 1.32 -4.26 -3.50
C CYS A 80 0.74 -5.59 -2.97
N PHE A 81 0.22 -6.41 -3.86
CA PHE A 81 -0.37 -7.72 -3.59
C PHE A 81 0.61 -8.86 -3.92
N SER A 82 1.19 -8.83 -5.13
CA SER A 82 2.02 -9.89 -5.70
C SER A 82 3.49 -9.80 -5.26
N GLY A 83 3.97 -8.59 -4.96
CA GLY A 83 5.40 -8.30 -4.78
C GLY A 83 6.17 -8.22 -6.10
N CYS A 84 5.49 -8.32 -7.25
CA CYS A 84 6.09 -8.20 -8.56
C CYS A 84 6.06 -6.73 -9.02
N TYR A 85 7.21 -6.08 -9.03
CA TYR A 85 7.34 -4.69 -9.46
C TYR A 85 7.71 -4.63 -10.95
N VAL A 86 6.83 -4.02 -11.75
CA VAL A 86 6.94 -4.03 -13.22
C VAL A 86 8.23 -3.40 -13.78
N THR A 87 8.88 -2.48 -13.05
CA THR A 87 10.14 -1.85 -13.49
C THR A 87 11.36 -2.77 -13.37
N GLY A 88 11.26 -3.85 -12.60
CA GLY A 88 12.32 -4.87 -12.47
C GLY A 88 13.56 -4.45 -11.69
N ASP A 89 13.60 -3.23 -11.17
CA ASP A 89 14.70 -2.63 -10.39
C ASP A 89 14.36 -2.48 -8.89
N ILE A 90 13.17 -2.94 -8.48
CA ILE A 90 12.72 -2.90 -7.09
C ILE A 90 13.01 -4.24 -6.44
N ASP A 91 14.03 -4.26 -5.58
CA ASP A 91 14.44 -5.42 -4.80
C ASP A 91 14.19 -5.21 -3.29
N SER A 92 14.53 -6.22 -2.48
CA SER A 92 14.40 -6.12 -1.03
C SER A 92 15.26 -5.01 -0.45
N ALA A 93 16.45 -4.76 -1.00
CA ALA A 93 17.35 -3.74 -0.50
C ALA A 93 16.76 -2.33 -0.68
N TYR A 94 16.11 -2.08 -1.82
CA TYR A 94 15.37 -0.86 -2.08
C TYR A 94 14.21 -0.69 -1.08
N LEU A 95 13.41 -1.74 -0.87
CA LEU A 95 12.27 -1.69 0.06
C LEU A 95 12.70 -1.49 1.52
N ASP A 96 13.83 -2.07 1.92
CA ASP A 96 14.42 -1.89 3.24
C ASP A 96 14.92 -0.46 3.43
N ALA A 97 15.58 0.12 2.41
CA ALA A 97 16.03 1.51 2.41
C ALA A 97 14.84 2.49 2.49
N LEU A 98 13.77 2.23 1.72
CA LEU A 98 12.53 3.01 1.77
C LEU A 98 11.90 2.97 3.17
N SER A 99 11.84 1.78 3.77
CA SER A 99 11.29 1.58 5.12
C SER A 99 12.13 2.29 6.18
N ALA A 100 13.45 2.28 6.06
CA ALA A 100 14.35 3.03 6.94
C ALA A 100 14.15 4.54 6.81
N HIS A 101 13.94 5.05 5.60
CA HIS A 101 13.68 6.48 5.35
C HIS A 101 12.35 6.92 5.95
N LYS A 102 11.28 6.11 5.88
CA LYS A 102 9.97 6.42 6.50
C LYS A 102 10.01 6.38 8.03
N LYS A 103 10.85 5.55 8.63
CA LYS A 103 11.03 5.45 10.10
C LYS A 103 11.76 6.63 10.70
N GLN A 104 12.46 7.44 9.90
CA GLN A 104 12.99 8.70 10.41
C GLN A 104 11.80 9.56 10.81
N PRO A 105 11.75 10.07 12.07
CA PRO A 105 10.71 11.01 12.45
C PRO A 105 10.74 12.10 11.40
N ALA A 106 9.58 12.44 10.81
CA ALA A 106 9.47 13.57 9.91
C ALA A 106 10.25 14.70 10.55
N THR A 107 11.44 15.01 9.99
CA THR A 107 12.34 16.02 10.53
C THR A 107 11.43 17.18 10.84
N LEU A 108 11.36 17.57 12.12
CA LEU A 108 10.49 18.64 12.61
C LEU A 108 10.47 19.69 11.50
N ILE A 109 9.37 19.76 10.73
CA ILE A 109 9.23 20.85 9.77
C ILE A 109 9.01 22.03 10.70
N MET A 110 10.11 22.70 11.05
CA MET A 110 10.04 23.96 11.74
C MET A 110 9.20 24.83 10.82
N PRO A 111 8.04 25.33 11.26
CA PRO A 111 7.22 26.19 10.42
C PRO A 111 8.04 27.46 10.18
N GLY A 112 8.74 27.57 9.06
CA GLY A 112 9.60 28.72 8.86
C GLY A 112 10.52 28.80 7.64
N VAL A 113 10.88 27.70 6.95
CA VAL A 113 11.78 27.84 5.78
C VAL A 113 11.34 26.95 4.62
N VAL A 114 10.46 27.50 3.79
CA VAL A 114 10.34 27.08 2.40
C VAL A 114 11.40 27.87 1.62
N GLU A 115 12.55 27.27 1.35
CA GLU A 115 13.48 27.85 0.37
C GLU A 115 12.89 27.63 -1.03
N TYR A 116 12.20 28.66 -1.53
CA TYR A 116 11.89 28.78 -2.94
C TYR A 116 12.92 29.72 -3.56
N SER A 117 14.01 29.18 -4.10
CA SER A 117 14.90 29.95 -4.97
C SER A 117 15.15 29.19 -6.26
N VAL A 118 14.17 29.22 -7.17
CA VAL A 118 14.45 29.07 -8.60
C VAL A 118 15.04 30.39 -9.07
N ARG A 119 16.35 30.43 -9.32
CA ARG A 119 16.97 31.54 -10.04
C ARG A 119 16.71 31.34 -11.52
N ILE A 120 15.95 32.25 -12.12
CA ILE A 120 15.94 32.42 -13.57
C ILE A 120 17.08 33.37 -13.89
N GLU A 121 18.12 32.87 -14.56
CA GLU A 121 19.13 33.71 -15.17
C GLU A 121 18.52 34.35 -16.41
N ASP A 122 18.38 35.67 -16.39
CA ASP A 122 17.93 36.46 -17.52
C ASP A 122 19.13 36.58 -18.49
N THR A 123 19.18 35.71 -19.50
CA THR A 123 20.17 35.81 -20.58
C THR A 123 19.71 36.92 -21.54
N ALA A 124 20.19 38.13 -21.30
CA ALA A 124 20.15 39.21 -22.29
C ALA A 124 21.44 39.19 -23.13
N GLU A 125 21.32 38.76 -24.39
CA GLU A 125 22.13 39.22 -25.53
C GLU A 125 21.29 39.16 -26.81
#